data_AF-A0A1M7QQU6-F1
#
_entry.id   AF-A0A1M7QQU6-F1
#
_cell.length_a   1.000
_cell.length_b   1.000
_cell.length_c   1.000
_cell.angle_alpha   90.00
_cell.angle_beta   90.00
_cell.angle_gamma   90.00
#
_symmetry.space_group_name_H-M   'P 1'
#
loop_
_entity.id
_entity.type
_entity.pdbx_description
1 polymer ?
#
loop_
_entity_poly.entity_id
_entity_poly.type
_entity_poly.pdbx_seq_one_letter_code
_entity_poly.pdbx_strand_id
1 'polypeptide(L)'
;MFTNPEQFANVTKALFEFQLETFNTLTSKTVQGVEQVIALNLATAKSHLEDSLAAGKEISQASDPKAALQAAADKIQPGVAGAAAYQQQLGDIIAEIREEFTRAADAHMTEAKNNLSALIHDVTKNVRPGSENAVQIVKTAIDNAFTGYEQVTKATKQAVQAVESEIAKANAIVTPAPPAKK
;
A
#
# COMPACT_ATOMS: atom_id res chain seq x y z
N MET A 1 -10.29 -15.99 36.55
CA MET A 1 -9.92 -14.59 36.89
C MET A 1 -8.42 -14.49 36.73
N PHE A 2 -7.94 -13.52 35.97
CA PHE A 2 -6.50 -13.27 35.79
C PHE A 2 -5.82 -13.18 37.16
N THR A 3 -4.80 -14.02 37.38
CA THR A 3 -4.15 -14.21 38.68
C THR A 3 -3.10 -13.14 38.98
N ASN A 4 -2.77 -12.25 38.03
CA ASN A 4 -1.80 -11.16 38.23
C ASN A 4 -2.16 -9.88 37.43
N PRO A 5 -2.53 -8.77 38.10
CA PRO A 5 -2.79 -7.46 37.47
C PRO A 5 -1.62 -6.92 36.62
N GLU A 6 -0.37 -7.23 37.00
CA GLU A 6 0.81 -6.78 36.24
C GLU A 6 0.90 -7.46 34.87
N GLN A 7 0.52 -8.73 34.77
CA GLN A 7 0.51 -9.44 33.48
C GLN A 7 -0.52 -8.86 32.53
N PHE A 8 -1.70 -8.49 33.05
CA PHE A 8 -2.72 -7.82 32.25
C PHE A 8 -2.25 -6.45 31.75
N ALA A 9 -1.62 -5.65 32.63
CA ALA A 9 -1.08 -4.36 32.26
C ALA A 9 0.04 -4.48 31.19
N ASN A 10 0.93 -5.46 31.33
CA ASN A 10 2.02 -5.69 30.39
C ASN A 10 1.51 -6.17 29.01
N VAL A 11 0.53 -7.07 28.97
CA VAL A 11 -0.11 -7.52 27.71
C VAL A 11 -0.84 -6.37 27.03
N THR A 12 -1.61 -5.59 27.79
CA THR A 12 -2.32 -4.42 27.26
C THR A 12 -1.36 -3.38 26.69
N LYS A 13 -0.23 -3.15 27.38
CA LYS A 13 0.83 -2.26 26.91
C LYS A 13 1.45 -2.75 25.61
N ALA A 14 1.82 -4.03 25.53
CA ALA A 14 2.42 -4.61 24.32
C ALA A 14 1.48 -4.52 23.11
N LEU A 15 0.19 -4.81 23.30
CA LEU A 15 -0.84 -4.65 22.25
C LEU A 15 -0.94 -3.21 21.76
N PHE A 16 -0.88 -2.24 22.68
CA PHE A 16 -0.93 -0.83 22.33
C PHE A 16 0.32 -0.36 21.58
N GLU A 17 1.51 -0.77 22.03
CA GLU A 17 2.78 -0.49 21.35
C GLU A 17 2.80 -1.08 19.94
N PHE A 18 2.30 -2.31 19.77
CA PHE A 18 2.18 -2.96 18.47
C PHE A 18 1.22 -2.23 17.51
N GLN A 19 0.09 -1.73 18.01
CA GLN A 19 -0.84 -0.91 17.22
C GLN A 19 -0.20 0.42 16.78
N LEU A 20 0.55 1.08 17.66
CA LEU A 20 1.27 2.31 17.33
C LEU A 20 2.37 2.07 16.30
N GLU A 21 3.15 1.01 16.46
CA GLU A 21 4.18 0.60 15.49
C GLU A 21 3.56 0.34 14.11
N THR A 22 2.46 -0.41 14.08
CA THR A 22 1.71 -0.68 12.83
C THR A 22 1.28 0.63 12.17
N PHE A 23 0.68 1.54 12.93
CA PHE A 23 0.22 2.83 12.40
C PHE A 23 1.37 3.67 11.84
N ASN A 24 2.49 3.75 12.57
CA ASN A 24 3.67 4.49 12.13
C ASN A 24 4.27 3.91 10.85
N THR A 25 4.40 2.58 10.77
CA THR A 25 4.92 1.89 9.59
C THR A 25 4.07 2.15 8.36
N LEU A 26 2.74 1.98 8.48
CA LEU A 26 1.82 2.19 7.36
C LEU A 26 1.75 3.67 6.92
N THR A 27 1.79 4.59 7.89
CA THR A 27 1.82 6.04 7.59
C THR A 27 3.11 6.41 6.89
N SER A 28 4.26 5.97 7.40
CA SER A 28 5.57 6.20 6.79
C SER A 28 5.61 5.64 5.38
N LYS A 29 5.09 4.42 5.16
CA LYS A 29 5.05 3.80 3.84
C LYS A 29 4.18 4.57 2.85
N THR A 30 3.05 5.09 3.32
CA THR A 30 2.15 5.91 2.49
C THR A 30 2.83 7.22 2.07
N VAL A 31 3.50 7.91 3.00
CA VAL A 31 4.25 9.14 2.71
C VAL A 31 5.37 8.86 1.70
N GLN A 32 6.14 7.79 1.91
CA GLN A 32 7.17 7.35 0.96
C GLN A 32 6.58 7.07 -0.43
N GLY A 33 5.43 6.42 -0.51
CA GLY A 33 4.73 6.18 -1.77
C GLY A 33 4.36 7.48 -2.51
N VAL A 34 3.91 8.50 -1.78
CA VAL A 34 3.64 9.83 -2.35
C VAL A 34 4.93 10.48 -2.86
N GLU A 35 6.02 10.42 -2.10
CA GLU A 35 7.33 10.93 -2.54
C GLU A 35 7.81 10.24 -3.82
N GLN A 36 7.65 8.92 -3.92
CA GLN A 36 7.99 8.14 -5.12
C GLN A 36 7.14 8.56 -6.32
N VAL A 37 5.83 8.79 -6.14
CA VAL A 37 4.93 9.27 -7.22
C VAL A 37 5.33 10.68 -7.68
N ILE A 38 5.67 11.57 -6.75
CA ILE A 38 6.15 12.93 -7.10
C ILE A 38 7.47 12.83 -7.88
N ALA A 39 8.41 12.00 -7.43
CA ALA A 39 9.68 11.79 -8.11
C ALA A 39 9.49 11.23 -9.51
N LEU A 40 8.60 10.24 -9.67
CA LEU A 40 8.23 9.65 -10.96
C LEU A 40 7.66 10.71 -11.91
N ASN A 41 6.74 11.55 -11.43
CA ASN A 41 6.16 12.66 -12.19
C ASN A 41 7.21 13.66 -12.65
N LEU A 42 8.11 14.08 -11.75
CA LEU A 42 9.19 15.02 -12.08
C LEU A 42 10.16 14.43 -13.11
N ALA A 43 10.54 13.16 -12.95
CA ALA A 43 11.42 12.46 -13.90
C ALA A 43 10.76 12.37 -15.29
N THR A 44 9.46 12.08 -15.33
CA THR A 44 8.68 11.99 -16.57
C THR A 44 8.57 13.35 -17.25
N ALA A 45 8.22 14.40 -16.51
CA ALA A 45 8.18 15.76 -17.04
C ALA A 45 9.54 16.22 -17.57
N LYS A 46 10.62 15.92 -16.85
CA LYS A 46 11.99 16.21 -17.28
C LYS A 46 12.33 15.49 -18.59
N SER A 47 12.04 14.19 -18.68
CA SER A 47 12.25 13.41 -19.91
C SER A 47 11.48 14.01 -21.08
N HIS A 48 10.21 14.37 -20.89
CA HIS A 48 9.41 14.98 -21.95
C HIS A 48 9.97 16.32 -22.43
N LEU A 49 10.52 17.15 -21.54
CA LEU A 49 11.17 18.41 -21.91
C LEU A 49 12.47 18.15 -22.71
N GLU A 50 13.29 17.20 -22.27
CA GLU A 50 14.51 16.80 -22.97
C GLU A 50 14.19 16.24 -24.36
N ASP A 51 13.17 15.38 -24.48
CA ASP A 51 12.70 14.81 -25.74
C ASP A 51 12.15 15.88 -26.68
N SER A 52 11.39 16.84 -26.16
CA SER A 52 10.84 17.95 -26.96
C SER A 52 11.93 18.87 -27.50
N LEU A 53 12.94 19.18 -26.67
CA LEU A 53 14.08 19.98 -27.10
C LEU A 53 14.92 19.24 -28.15
N ALA A 54 15.15 17.94 -27.95
CA ALA A 54 15.84 17.09 -28.91
C ALA A 54 15.09 17.04 -30.24
N ALA A 55 13.76 16.84 -30.21
CA ALA A 55 12.91 16.84 -31.40
C ALA A 55 12.93 18.18 -32.12
N GLY A 56 12.80 19.31 -31.39
CA GLY A 56 12.89 20.65 -31.98
C GLY A 56 14.25 20.94 -32.63
N LYS A 57 15.34 20.46 -32.01
CA LYS A 57 16.68 20.55 -32.58
C LYS A 57 16.80 19.70 -33.86
N GLU A 58 16.32 18.47 -33.83
CA GLU A 58 16.37 17.54 -34.97
C GLU A 58 15.55 18.07 -36.16
N ILE A 59 14.35 18.60 -35.90
CA ILE A 59 13.50 19.24 -36.89
C ILE A 59 14.16 20.51 -37.46
N SER A 60 14.75 21.36 -36.63
CA SER A 60 15.40 22.61 -37.10
C SER A 60 16.68 22.36 -37.90
N GLN A 61 17.29 21.18 -37.75
CA GLN A 61 18.46 20.73 -38.51
C GLN A 61 18.08 19.92 -39.77
N ALA A 62 16.80 19.66 -40.00
CA ALA A 62 16.33 18.88 -41.13
C ALA A 62 16.65 19.57 -42.46
N SER A 63 17.21 18.82 -43.41
CA SER A 63 17.66 19.35 -44.69
C SER A 63 16.51 19.73 -45.63
N ASP A 64 15.33 19.13 -45.44
CA ASP A 64 14.12 19.39 -46.21
C ASP A 64 12.85 19.05 -45.39
N PRO A 65 11.64 19.45 -45.87
CA PRO A 65 10.39 19.19 -45.16
C PRO A 65 10.06 17.70 -44.96
N LYS A 66 10.56 16.81 -45.83
CA LYS A 66 10.33 15.37 -45.72
C LYS A 66 11.18 14.79 -44.58
N ALA A 67 12.43 15.21 -44.45
CA ALA A 67 13.30 14.87 -43.33
C ALA A 67 12.74 15.37 -41.99
N ALA A 68 12.14 16.58 -41.96
CA ALA A 68 11.48 17.11 -40.78
C ALA A 68 10.26 16.28 -40.35
N LEU A 69 9.42 15.85 -41.31
CA LEU A 69 8.27 14.99 -41.04
C LEU A 69 8.69 13.60 -40.52
N GLN A 70 9.77 13.05 -41.06
CA GLN A 70 10.33 11.77 -40.59
C GLN A 70 10.82 11.88 -39.14
N ALA A 71 11.59 12.92 -38.82
CA ALA A 71 12.06 13.17 -37.46
C ALA A 71 10.90 13.36 -36.46
N ALA A 72 9.81 14.02 -36.87
CA ALA A 72 8.60 14.13 -36.05
C ALA A 72 7.92 12.77 -35.84
N ALA A 73 7.84 11.92 -36.86
CA ALA A 73 7.24 10.60 -36.77
C ALA A 73 8.03 9.63 -35.86
N ASP A 74 9.36 9.66 -35.94
CA ASP A 74 10.25 8.79 -35.15
C ASP A 74 10.16 9.07 -33.63
N LYS A 75 9.74 10.29 -33.24
CA LYS A 75 9.52 10.68 -31.84
C LYS A 75 8.15 10.28 -31.29
N ILE A 76 7.19 9.85 -32.13
CA ILE A 76 5.87 9.39 -31.67
C ILE A 76 5.94 7.99 -31.02
N GLN A 77 6.80 7.10 -31.53
CA GLN A 77 6.95 5.75 -30.96
C GLN A 77 7.46 5.73 -29.50
N PRO A 78 8.51 6.51 -29.12
CA PRO A 78 8.97 6.62 -27.73
C PRO A 78 7.89 7.06 -26.74
N GLY A 79 6.95 7.92 -27.15
CA GLY A 79 5.88 8.41 -26.28
C GLY A 79 4.93 7.31 -25.77
N VAL A 80 4.70 6.26 -26.57
CA VAL A 80 3.87 5.11 -26.18
C VAL A 80 4.61 4.19 -25.20
N ALA A 81 5.90 3.97 -25.43
CA ALA A 81 6.74 3.19 -24.51
C ALA A 81 6.92 3.90 -23.16
N GLY A 82 7.06 5.23 -23.15
CA GLY A 82 7.14 6.05 -21.94
C GLY A 82 5.87 5.98 -21.09
N ALA A 83 4.69 6.02 -21.73
CA ALA A 83 3.42 5.88 -21.01
C ALA A 83 3.24 4.50 -20.35
N ALA A 84 3.63 3.43 -21.06
CA ALA A 84 3.58 2.08 -20.50
C ALA A 84 4.55 1.90 -19.32
N ALA A 85 5.79 2.42 -19.45
CA ALA A 85 6.78 2.40 -18.38
C ALA A 85 6.30 3.18 -17.15
N TYR A 86 5.73 4.38 -17.35
CA TYR A 86 5.13 5.17 -16.27
C TYR A 86 4.05 4.41 -15.52
N GLN A 87 3.10 3.79 -16.25
CA GLN A 87 2.02 3.00 -15.65
C GLN A 87 2.55 1.79 -14.88
N GLN A 88 3.59 1.13 -15.40
CA GLN A 88 4.23 0.02 -14.71
C GLN A 88 4.90 0.49 -13.41
N GLN A 89 5.73 1.53 -13.46
CA GLN A 89 6.41 2.08 -12.28
C GLN A 89 5.43 2.56 -11.21
N LEU A 90 4.33 3.18 -11.64
CA LEU A 90 3.25 3.57 -10.75
C LEU A 90 2.56 2.35 -10.12
N GLY A 91 2.30 1.31 -10.91
CA GLY A 91 1.74 0.05 -10.45
C GLY A 91 2.64 -0.63 -9.40
N ASP A 92 3.96 -0.58 -9.59
CA ASP A 92 4.95 -1.12 -8.65
C ASP A 92 4.91 -0.38 -7.30
N ILE A 93 4.80 0.96 -7.30
CA ILE A 93 4.65 1.75 -6.07
C ILE A 93 3.38 1.34 -5.31
N ILE A 94 2.26 1.22 -6.01
CA ILE A 94 0.99 0.79 -5.40
C ILE A 94 1.10 -0.63 -4.85
N ALA A 95 1.74 -1.54 -5.58
CA ALA A 95 1.94 -2.91 -5.15
C ALA A 95 2.78 -2.99 -3.87
N GLU A 96 3.83 -2.18 -3.75
CA GLU A 96 4.68 -2.12 -2.55
C GLU A 96 3.88 -1.64 -1.32
N ILE A 97 3.01 -0.64 -1.49
CA ILE A 97 2.11 -0.19 -0.41
C ILE A 97 1.14 -1.31 -0.03
N ARG A 98 0.50 -1.96 -1.00
CA ARG A 98 -0.41 -3.09 -0.75
C ARG A 98 0.27 -4.21 0.03
N GLU A 99 1.53 -4.51 -0.28
CA GLU A 99 2.29 -5.55 0.40
C GLU A 99 2.50 -5.21 1.88
N GLU A 100 2.94 -4.00 2.22
CA GLU A 100 3.14 -3.59 3.61
C GLU A 100 1.83 -3.59 4.41
N PHE A 101 0.74 -3.14 3.79
CA PHE A 101 -0.60 -3.20 4.37
C PHE A 101 -1.06 -4.65 4.64
N THR A 102 -0.75 -5.57 3.73
CA THR A 102 -1.06 -6.99 3.89
C THR A 102 -0.20 -7.62 4.99
N ARG A 103 1.11 -7.31 5.02
CA ARG A 103 2.04 -7.77 6.03
C ARG A 103 1.63 -7.32 7.44
N ALA A 104 1.17 -6.09 7.58
CA ALA A 104 0.61 -5.60 8.83
C ALA A 104 -0.62 -6.43 9.25
N ALA A 105 -1.56 -6.71 8.33
CA ALA A 105 -2.73 -7.55 8.64
C ALA A 105 -2.33 -8.98 9.08
N ASP A 106 -1.34 -9.58 8.43
CA ASP A 106 -0.83 -10.91 8.78
C ASP A 106 -0.14 -10.94 10.15
N ALA A 107 0.56 -9.86 10.52
CA ALA A 107 1.16 -9.71 11.84
C ALA A 107 0.10 -9.67 12.95
N HIS A 108 -1.00 -8.92 12.75
CA HIS A 108 -2.14 -8.87 13.69
C HIS A 108 -2.83 -10.25 13.83
N MET A 109 -2.97 -11.00 12.74
CA MET A 109 -3.49 -12.38 12.78
C MET A 109 -2.58 -13.31 13.59
N THR A 110 -1.27 -13.20 13.38
CA THR A 110 -0.28 -14.00 14.11
C THR A 110 -0.32 -13.71 15.61
N GLU A 111 -0.43 -12.44 15.99
CA GLU A 111 -0.57 -12.03 17.39
C GLU A 111 -1.88 -12.55 18.00
N ALA A 112 -3.00 -12.42 17.29
CA ALA A 112 -4.30 -12.93 17.75
C ALA A 112 -4.25 -14.45 17.99
N LYS A 113 -3.62 -15.21 17.08
CA LYS A 113 -3.41 -16.66 17.23
C LYS A 113 -2.56 -16.99 18.46
N ASN A 114 -1.47 -16.27 18.69
CA ASN A 114 -0.59 -16.50 19.84
C ASN A 114 -1.31 -16.22 21.17
N ASN A 115 -2.04 -15.11 21.25
CA ASN A 115 -2.82 -14.73 22.43
C ASN A 115 -3.94 -15.74 22.71
N LEU A 116 -4.63 -16.21 21.67
CA LEU A 116 -5.66 -17.24 21.80
C LEU A 116 -5.07 -18.58 22.25
N SER A 117 -3.93 -19.00 21.68
CA SER A 117 -3.25 -20.23 22.08
C SER A 117 -2.82 -20.20 23.55
N ALA A 118 -2.35 -19.04 24.03
CA ALA A 118 -2.01 -18.85 25.43
C ALA A 118 -3.26 -18.98 26.33
N LEU A 119 -4.39 -18.38 25.92
CA LEU A 119 -5.67 -18.49 26.64
C LEU A 119 -6.16 -19.95 26.72
N ILE A 120 -6.10 -20.69 25.60
CA ILE A 120 -6.53 -22.10 25.53
C ILE A 120 -5.65 -22.96 26.43
N HIS A 121 -4.33 -22.78 26.39
CA HIS A 121 -3.40 -23.53 27.23
C HIS A 121 -3.64 -23.26 28.73
N ASP A 122 -3.87 -22.00 29.10
CA ASP A 122 -4.13 -21.61 30.49
C ASP A 122 -5.46 -22.15 31.02
N VAL A 123 -6.51 -22.12 30.18
CA VAL A 123 -7.81 -22.71 30.52
C VAL A 123 -7.69 -24.22 30.64
N THR A 124 -7.05 -24.91 29.69
CA THR A 124 -6.95 -26.38 29.64
C THR A 124 -6.16 -26.95 30.82
N LYS A 125 -5.12 -26.23 31.30
CA LYS A 125 -4.36 -26.65 32.50
C LYS A 125 -5.09 -26.45 33.81
N ASN A 126 -6.07 -25.55 33.87
CA ASN A 126 -6.73 -25.13 35.10
C ASN A 126 -8.22 -25.54 35.20
N VAL A 127 -8.69 -26.46 34.34
CA VAL A 127 -10.09 -26.93 34.32
C VAL A 127 -10.42 -27.75 35.57
N ARG A 128 -11.06 -27.12 36.56
CA ARG A 128 -11.77 -27.81 37.66
C ARG A 128 -13.21 -28.14 37.22
N PRO A 129 -13.87 -29.17 37.78
CA PRO A 129 -15.31 -29.40 37.55
C PRO A 129 -16.12 -28.12 37.86
N GLY A 130 -17.02 -27.70 36.95
CA GLY A 130 -17.82 -26.45 37.05
C GLY A 130 -17.31 -25.25 36.23
N SER A 131 -16.51 -25.49 35.19
CA SER A 131 -15.82 -24.49 34.38
C SER A 131 -16.54 -24.07 33.09
N GLU A 132 -17.87 -24.23 32.99
CA GLU A 132 -18.67 -23.86 31.82
C GLU A 132 -18.43 -22.40 31.37
N ASN A 133 -18.22 -21.49 32.33
CA ASN A 133 -17.88 -20.09 32.06
C ASN A 133 -16.52 -19.91 31.38
N ALA A 134 -15.52 -20.75 31.69
CA ALA A 134 -14.19 -20.65 31.08
C ALA A 134 -14.20 -21.09 29.61
N VAL A 135 -14.95 -22.14 29.28
CA VAL A 135 -15.15 -22.61 27.90
C VAL A 135 -15.86 -21.53 27.07
N GLN A 136 -16.88 -20.89 27.64
CA GLN A 136 -17.59 -19.80 26.97
C GLN A 136 -16.69 -18.58 26.74
N ILE A 137 -15.82 -18.22 27.68
CA ILE A 137 -14.81 -17.15 27.51
C ILE A 137 -13.86 -17.46 26.35
N VAL A 138 -13.35 -18.70 26.27
CA VAL A 138 -12.48 -19.12 25.16
C VAL A 138 -13.22 -19.03 23.84
N LYS A 139 -14.47 -19.51 23.77
CA LYS A 139 -15.29 -19.43 22.56
C LYS A 139 -15.49 -17.97 22.11
N THR A 140 -15.86 -17.08 23.04
CA THR A 140 -15.99 -15.65 22.74
C THR A 140 -14.66 -15.02 22.32
N ALA A 141 -13.54 -15.43 22.89
CA ALA A 141 -12.21 -14.95 22.45
C ALA A 141 -11.90 -15.40 21.02
N ILE A 142 -12.25 -16.63 20.65
CA ILE A 142 -12.13 -17.15 19.28
C ILE A 142 -12.99 -16.34 18.31
N ASP A 143 -14.28 -16.18 18.62
CA ASP A 143 -15.24 -15.45 17.77
C ASP A 143 -14.83 -13.99 17.57
N ASN A 144 -14.35 -13.34 18.65
CA ASN A 144 -13.84 -11.97 18.60
C ASN A 144 -12.54 -11.86 17.78
N ALA A 145 -11.65 -12.86 17.86
CA ALA A 145 -10.42 -12.87 17.05
C ALA A 145 -10.73 -13.00 15.56
N PHE A 146 -11.65 -13.89 15.17
CA PHE A 146 -12.10 -14.02 13.78
C PHE A 146 -12.77 -12.75 13.28
N THR A 147 -13.67 -12.17 14.07
CA THR A 147 -14.34 -10.91 13.73
C THR A 147 -13.33 -9.77 13.59
N GLY A 148 -12.36 -9.68 14.50
CA GLY A 148 -11.28 -8.69 14.45
C GLY A 148 -10.42 -8.83 13.19
N TYR A 149 -10.10 -10.06 12.79
CA TYR A 149 -9.37 -10.32 11.54
C TYR A 149 -10.14 -9.87 10.30
N GLU A 150 -11.43 -10.19 10.22
CA GLU A 150 -12.27 -9.73 9.11
C GLU A 150 -12.31 -8.20 9.03
N GLN A 151 -12.42 -7.53 10.19
CA GLN A 151 -12.42 -6.08 10.28
C GLN A 151 -11.07 -5.47 9.85
N VAL A 152 -9.94 -6.01 10.31
CA VAL A 152 -8.60 -5.57 9.90
C VAL A 152 -8.43 -5.77 8.40
N THR A 153 -8.76 -6.95 7.88
CA THR A 153 -8.67 -7.26 6.44
C THR A 153 -9.50 -6.28 5.61
N LYS A 154 -10.71 -5.93 6.07
CA LYS A 154 -11.57 -4.95 5.42
C LYS A 154 -10.99 -3.55 5.47
N ALA A 155 -10.49 -3.11 6.63
CA ALA A 155 -9.86 -1.81 6.82
C ALA A 155 -8.61 -1.68 5.93
N THR A 156 -7.78 -2.71 5.85
CA THR A 156 -6.62 -2.80 4.96
C THR A 156 -7.02 -2.60 3.50
N LYS A 157 -8.06 -3.30 3.02
CA LYS A 157 -8.58 -3.12 1.66
C LYS A 157 -9.06 -1.69 1.40
N GLN A 158 -9.77 -1.09 2.37
CA GLN A 158 -10.26 0.28 2.26
C GLN A 158 -9.11 1.30 2.24
N ALA A 159 -8.08 1.11 3.06
CA ALA A 159 -6.92 1.98 3.10
C ALA A 159 -6.12 1.91 1.79
N VAL A 160 -5.90 0.70 1.26
CA VAL A 160 -5.29 0.48 -0.06
C VAL A 160 -6.08 1.19 -1.16
N GLN A 161 -7.41 1.05 -1.18
CA GLN A 161 -8.27 1.74 -2.15
C GLN A 161 -8.20 3.26 -2.02
N ALA A 162 -8.10 3.78 -0.80
CA ALA A 162 -7.94 5.22 -0.57
C ALA A 162 -6.60 5.72 -1.12
N VAL A 163 -5.50 5.00 -0.86
CA VAL A 163 -4.18 5.34 -1.41
C VAL A 163 -4.18 5.30 -2.93
N GLU A 164 -4.75 4.25 -3.54
CA GLU A 164 -4.89 4.16 -5.00
C GLU A 164 -5.65 5.35 -5.59
N SER A 165 -6.73 5.77 -4.91
CA SER A 165 -7.54 6.92 -5.32
C SER A 165 -6.74 8.22 -5.25
N GLU A 166 -6.00 8.46 -4.17
CA GLU A 166 -5.18 9.67 -4.02
C GLU A 166 -4.01 9.70 -5.02
N ILE A 167 -3.38 8.54 -5.26
CA ILE A 167 -2.34 8.40 -6.30
C ILE A 167 -2.93 8.68 -7.70
N ALA A 168 -4.11 8.13 -8.01
CA ALA A 168 -4.79 8.39 -9.28
C ALA A 168 -5.10 9.89 -9.48
N LYS A 169 -5.52 10.59 -8.42
CA LYS A 169 -5.73 12.05 -8.46
C LYS A 169 -4.42 12.80 -8.70
N ALA A 170 -3.34 12.43 -8.02
CA ALA A 170 -2.03 13.04 -8.21
C ALA A 170 -1.53 12.89 -9.66
N ASN A 171 -1.76 11.72 -10.28
CA ASN A 171 -1.42 11.48 -11.68
C ASN A 171 -2.23 12.36 -12.63
N ALA A 172 -3.54 12.51 -12.41
CA ALA A 172 -4.41 13.30 -13.26
C ALA A 172 -4.01 14.79 -13.32
N ILE A 173 -3.27 15.29 -12.33
CA ILE A 173 -2.76 16.67 -12.29
C ILE A 173 -1.55 16.84 -13.20
N VAL A 174 -0.78 15.78 -13.48
CA VAL A 174 0.50 15.85 -14.19
C VAL A 174 0.45 15.27 -15.61
N THR A 175 -0.41 14.29 -15.89
CA THR A 175 -0.66 13.83 -17.27
C THR A 175 -1.50 14.87 -18.02
N PRO A 176 -0.99 15.51 -19.09
CA PRO A 176 -1.84 16.27 -20.00
C PRO A 176 -2.82 15.29 -20.66
N ALA A 177 -4.04 15.76 -20.93
CA ALA A 177 -5.02 14.97 -21.68
C ALA A 177 -4.40 14.44 -22.98
N PRO A 178 -4.70 13.18 -23.38
CA PRO A 178 -4.24 12.66 -24.66
C PRO A 178 -4.72 13.61 -25.77
N PRO A 179 -3.91 13.88 -26.80
CA PRO A 179 -4.30 14.78 -27.87
C PRO A 179 -5.64 14.33 -28.45
N ALA A 180 -6.61 15.25 -28.50
CA ALA A 180 -7.93 15.00 -29.03
C ALA A 180 -7.79 14.38 -30.43
N LYS A 181 -8.37 13.19 -30.62
CA LYS A 181 -8.46 12.55 -31.93
C LYS A 181 -9.20 13.51 -32.87
N LYS A 182 -8.48 14.04 -33.87
CA LYS A 182 -9.07 14.74 -35.01
C LYS A 182 -9.64 13.75 -36.00
#